data_AF-A0A1J6XD61-F1
#
_entry.id   AF-A0A1J6XD61-F1
#
_cell.length_a   1.000
_cell.length_b   1.000
_cell.length_c   1.000
_cell.angle_alpha   90.00
_cell.angle_beta   90.00
_cell.angle_gamma   90.00
#
_symmetry.space_group_name_H-M   'P 1'
#
loop_
_entity.id
_entity.type
_entity.pdbx_description
1 polymer ?
#
loop_
_entity_poly.entity_id
_entity_poly.type
_entity_poly.pdbx_seq_one_letter_code
_entity_poly.pdbx_strand_id
1 'polypeptide(L)'
;MNADVSTPTQAEALAARILTPREHPLLLVSSTTDGEFLFDIDALRDELDGIAEVVTIETGPATKHLELLLPPKAQVFNGAARSYPVDFHADPDWHRSHLRFPNHADTGDLVDDAMAQTGRRTVQSAPAPRIRRAAGIVQGFFAHDTCAMVRLDDGTVVTATSALLPPDIPLAAALIPGERVSGILEGRELQPEPLDADLAAFVDGAHTLALVVKVTDLRATVQLHPRVSVILRRRDVDLAEGPVSDVLQVGDMIRVRVHRAPGHEVALSLADADPSAPLVPSLALVAGGAPWLGEGRPTEPKHEKTPTDAAEQPAAPAASTPVPTGDLATRADVSALAHEVAALRGDLLAVTNLVGRGGATASDGAELKRLRAENEQLRAKLADERAERAKVEASLSEASHDRREAGRALRDARRAAERAHVDPPAARIRFEIERTWGNRTAPGARARWPPREFTFGAAVLGPPPRGRAR
;
A
#
# COMPACT_ATOMS: atom_id res chain seq x y z
N MET A 1 -39.98 18.02 10.04
CA MET A 1 -40.34 17.21 11.22
C MET A 1 -40.20 18.12 12.43
N ASN A 2 -41.18 18.21 13.34
CA ASN A 2 -41.01 19.02 14.55
C ASN A 2 -40.19 18.23 15.57
N ALA A 3 -39.24 18.89 16.26
CA ALA A 3 -38.49 18.27 17.34
C ALA A 3 -39.40 17.95 18.54
N ASP A 4 -39.15 16.82 19.22
CA ASP A 4 -39.88 16.42 20.42
C ASP A 4 -39.58 17.38 21.60
N VAL A 5 -38.38 17.97 21.62
CA VAL A 5 -37.91 18.94 22.61
C VAL A 5 -37.43 20.22 21.93
N SER A 6 -38.12 21.34 22.14
CA SER A 6 -37.76 22.65 21.59
C SER A 6 -37.65 23.75 22.64
N THR A 7 -38.07 23.50 23.88
CA THR A 7 -38.08 24.50 24.96
C THR A 7 -37.19 24.10 26.15
N PRO A 8 -36.69 25.06 26.96
CA PRO A 8 -35.95 24.77 28.18
C PRO A 8 -36.71 23.88 29.17
N THR A 9 -38.02 24.08 29.34
CA THR A 9 -38.85 23.24 30.23
C THR A 9 -38.94 21.78 29.74
N GLN A 10 -39.02 21.56 28.43
CA GLN A 10 -38.95 20.19 27.88
C GLN A 10 -37.56 19.59 28.03
N ALA A 11 -36.50 20.41 27.91
CA ALA A 11 -35.13 19.97 28.17
C ALA A 11 -34.91 19.55 29.64
N GLU A 12 -35.56 20.22 30.61
CA GLU A 12 -35.57 19.79 32.02
C GLU A 12 -36.22 18.42 32.20
N ALA A 13 -37.38 18.20 31.57
CA ALA A 13 -38.05 16.91 31.60
C ALA A 13 -37.21 15.81 30.94
N LEU A 14 -36.53 16.12 29.84
CA LEU A 14 -35.61 15.19 29.17
C LEU A 14 -34.38 14.88 30.04
N ALA A 15 -33.76 15.88 30.68
CA ALA A 15 -32.64 15.68 31.59
C ALA A 15 -33.02 14.75 32.75
N ALA A 16 -34.19 14.99 33.36
CA ALA A 16 -34.71 14.14 34.43
C ALA A 16 -34.91 12.68 33.96
N ARG A 17 -35.36 12.47 32.72
CA ARG A 17 -35.50 11.12 32.14
C ARG A 17 -34.16 10.45 31.88
N ILE A 18 -33.17 11.19 31.36
CA ILE A 18 -31.81 10.65 31.14
C ILE A 18 -31.18 10.21 32.47
N LEU A 19 -31.41 11.01 33.53
CA LEU A 19 -30.84 10.85 34.88
C LEU A 19 -31.73 10.07 35.86
N THR A 20 -32.69 9.29 35.37
CA THR A 20 -33.46 8.35 36.18
C THR A 20 -33.33 6.92 35.62
N PRO A 21 -33.60 5.87 36.43
CA PRO A 21 -33.63 4.49 35.96
C PRO A 21 -34.61 4.32 34.79
N ARG A 22 -34.18 3.62 33.73
CA ARG A 22 -34.97 3.35 32.52
C ARG A 22 -34.89 1.86 32.17
N GLU A 23 -35.92 1.35 31.51
CA GLU A 23 -35.95 -0.03 30.96
C GLU A 23 -35.26 -0.13 29.59
N HIS A 24 -35.17 1.00 28.88
CA HIS A 24 -34.61 1.09 27.52
C HIS A 24 -33.57 2.21 27.42
N PRO A 25 -32.52 2.05 26.60
CA PRO A 25 -31.63 3.15 26.24
C PRO A 25 -32.41 4.29 25.60
N LEU A 26 -31.85 5.49 25.65
CA LEU A 26 -32.46 6.69 25.06
C LEU A 26 -31.48 7.25 24.03
N LEU A 27 -31.89 7.27 22.77
CA LEU A 27 -31.15 7.88 21.68
C LEU A 27 -31.65 9.31 21.47
N LEU A 28 -30.77 10.29 21.70
CA LEU A 28 -31.07 11.70 21.51
C LEU A 28 -30.41 12.21 20.22
N VAL A 29 -31.21 12.74 19.30
CA VAL A 29 -30.73 13.34 18.05
C VAL A 29 -31.04 14.83 18.02
N SER A 30 -30.02 15.66 17.83
CA SER A 30 -30.20 17.11 17.71
C SER A 30 -30.35 17.57 16.27
N SER A 31 -31.12 18.63 16.04
CA SER A 31 -31.16 19.32 14.74
C SER A 31 -29.88 20.15 14.52
N THR A 32 -29.64 20.64 13.31
CA THR A 32 -28.72 21.75 13.04
C THR A 32 -29.31 23.06 13.57
N THR A 33 -28.52 24.15 13.52
CA THR A 33 -29.02 25.51 13.79
C THR A 33 -30.12 25.95 12.81
N ASP A 34 -30.19 25.33 11.64
CA ASP A 34 -31.20 25.59 10.62
C ASP A 34 -32.45 24.71 10.79
N GLY A 35 -32.48 23.86 11.83
CA GLY A 35 -33.63 23.00 12.17
C GLY A 35 -33.66 21.66 11.43
N GLU A 36 -32.61 21.29 10.70
CA GLU A 36 -32.54 20.04 9.95
C GLU A 36 -31.98 18.88 10.79
N PHE A 37 -32.51 17.67 10.65
CA PHE A 37 -31.94 16.47 11.24
C PHE A 37 -31.06 15.77 10.20
N LEU A 38 -29.80 15.51 10.57
CA LEU A 38 -28.81 14.94 9.66
C LEU A 38 -28.73 13.41 9.71
N PHE A 39 -29.47 12.79 10.63
CA PHE A 39 -29.68 11.34 10.70
C PHE A 39 -31.12 11.00 10.29
N ASP A 40 -31.32 9.80 9.76
CA ASP A 40 -32.64 9.32 9.36
C ASP A 40 -33.47 8.91 10.59
N ILE A 41 -34.31 9.83 11.07
CA ILE A 41 -35.10 9.66 12.30
C ILE A 41 -36.16 8.57 12.14
N ASP A 42 -36.75 8.43 10.95
CA ASP A 42 -37.79 7.44 10.71
C ASP A 42 -37.17 6.03 10.69
N ALA A 43 -36.03 5.85 10.02
CA ALA A 43 -35.28 4.61 10.09
C ALA A 43 -34.83 4.25 11.52
N LEU A 44 -34.35 5.24 12.30
CA LEU A 44 -33.99 5.00 13.71
C LEU A 44 -35.18 4.53 14.55
N ARG A 45 -36.36 5.13 14.35
CA ARG A 45 -37.58 4.75 15.09
C ARG A 45 -38.05 3.37 14.71
N ASP A 46 -37.99 3.03 13.42
CA ASP A 46 -38.39 1.72 12.91
C ASP A 46 -37.44 0.60 13.39
N GLU A 47 -36.12 0.84 13.33
CA GLU A 47 -35.12 -0.17 13.71
C GLU A 47 -35.00 -0.37 15.23
N LEU A 48 -35.22 0.69 16.01
CA LEU A 48 -35.10 0.65 17.48
C LEU A 48 -36.45 0.49 18.20
N ASP A 49 -37.53 0.21 17.48
CA ASP A 49 -38.86 -0.01 18.07
C ASP A 49 -38.82 -1.14 19.12
N GLY A 50 -39.32 -0.83 20.32
CA GLY A 50 -39.29 -1.74 21.47
C GLY A 50 -37.90 -2.04 22.06
N ILE A 51 -36.84 -1.39 21.56
CA ILE A 51 -35.45 -1.60 21.99
C ILE A 51 -34.91 -0.36 22.70
N ALA A 52 -34.98 0.80 22.05
CA ALA A 52 -34.49 2.07 22.56
C ALA A 52 -35.47 3.21 22.22
N GLU A 53 -35.51 4.21 23.08
CA GLU A 53 -36.38 5.37 22.86
C GLU A 53 -35.66 6.44 22.05
N VAL A 54 -36.19 6.79 20.88
CA VAL A 54 -35.62 7.82 20.01
C VAL A 54 -36.30 9.16 20.25
N VAL A 55 -35.54 10.14 20.75
CA VAL A 55 -36.01 11.50 21.06
C VAL A 55 -35.24 12.51 20.22
N THR A 56 -35.95 13.50 19.67
CA THR A 56 -35.35 14.59 18.91
C THR A 56 -35.32 15.90 19.70
N ILE A 57 -34.26 16.69 19.56
CA ILE A 57 -34.10 17.99 20.22
C ILE A 57 -33.67 19.08 19.24
N GLU A 58 -34.28 20.25 19.34
CA GLU A 58 -33.90 21.42 18.55
C GLU A 58 -32.61 22.04 19.09
N THR A 59 -31.62 22.25 18.22
CA THR A 59 -30.38 22.93 18.60
C THR A 59 -30.63 24.41 18.87
N GLY A 60 -30.26 24.87 20.07
CA GLY A 60 -30.45 26.25 20.48
C GLY A 60 -30.67 26.37 21.98
N PRO A 61 -31.70 27.11 22.44
CA PRO A 61 -32.01 27.24 23.86
C PRO A 61 -32.23 25.91 24.57
N ALA A 62 -32.86 24.92 23.92
CA ALA A 62 -33.14 23.61 24.51
C ALA A 62 -31.86 22.80 24.76
N THR A 63 -30.98 22.65 23.75
CA THR A 63 -29.71 21.93 23.93
C THR A 63 -28.76 22.62 24.91
N LYS A 64 -28.72 23.97 24.92
CA LYS A 64 -27.93 24.74 25.91
C LYS A 64 -28.44 24.55 27.33
N HIS A 65 -29.76 24.50 27.53
CA HIS A 65 -30.33 24.25 28.85
C HIS A 65 -30.08 22.81 29.30
N LEU A 66 -30.21 21.84 28.38
CA LEU A 66 -29.90 20.43 28.64
C LEU A 66 -28.43 20.25 29.07
N GLU A 67 -27.49 20.95 28.44
CA GLU A 67 -26.06 20.91 28.78
C GLU A 67 -25.78 21.33 30.24
N LEU A 68 -26.54 22.28 30.78
CA LEU A 68 -26.39 22.72 32.17
C LEU A 68 -26.89 21.70 33.20
N LEU A 69 -27.80 20.81 32.78
CA LEU A 69 -28.45 19.83 33.65
C LEU A 69 -27.78 18.47 33.62
N LEU A 70 -27.11 18.15 32.51
CA LEU A 70 -26.41 16.88 32.35
C LEU A 70 -24.99 16.92 32.92
N PRO A 71 -24.43 15.74 33.27
CA PRO A 71 -23.02 15.60 33.60
C PRO A 71 -22.10 16.18 32.51
N PRO A 72 -20.90 16.66 32.87
CA PRO A 72 -19.98 17.23 31.89
C PRO A 72 -19.71 16.27 30.72
N LYS A 73 -19.73 16.81 29.50
CA LYS A 73 -19.49 16.07 28.23
C LYS A 73 -20.61 15.12 27.81
N ALA A 74 -21.76 15.12 28.47
CA ALA A 74 -22.91 14.31 28.11
C ALA A 74 -23.87 15.00 27.13
N GLN A 75 -23.66 16.26 26.78
CA GLN A 75 -24.55 17.05 25.92
C GLN A 75 -24.56 16.61 24.45
N VAL A 76 -25.61 17.02 23.72
CA VAL A 76 -25.82 16.82 22.27
C VAL A 76 -26.22 18.15 21.64
N PHE A 77 -25.67 18.49 20.47
CA PHE A 77 -25.93 19.75 19.78
C PHE A 77 -25.54 19.70 18.30
N ASN A 78 -26.09 20.63 17.53
CA ASN A 78 -25.70 20.95 16.15
C ASN A 78 -25.63 19.74 15.21
N GLY A 79 -26.72 19.00 15.10
CA GLY A 79 -26.83 17.84 14.22
C GLY A 79 -26.20 16.57 14.77
N ALA A 80 -25.64 16.60 15.98
CA ALA A 80 -25.08 15.42 16.62
C ALA A 80 -26.16 14.52 17.23
N ALA A 81 -25.79 13.28 17.52
CA ALA A 81 -26.61 12.31 18.22
C ALA A 81 -25.82 11.58 19.31
N ARG A 82 -26.54 11.03 20.30
CA ARG A 82 -25.94 10.25 21.40
C ARG A 82 -26.94 9.27 21.97
N SER A 83 -26.51 8.03 22.24
CA SER A 83 -27.29 7.04 22.98
C SER A 83 -26.89 6.99 24.45
N TYR A 84 -27.85 7.10 25.36
CA TYR A 84 -27.64 6.99 26.81
C TYR A 84 -28.08 5.62 27.32
N PRO A 85 -27.19 4.85 28.00
CA PRO A 85 -27.55 3.55 28.53
C PRO A 85 -28.59 3.65 29.65
N VAL A 86 -29.22 2.51 29.98
CA VAL A 86 -30.28 2.40 30.99
C VAL A 86 -29.81 2.81 32.40
N ASP A 87 -28.55 2.57 32.70
CA ASP A 87 -27.89 2.83 33.99
C ASP A 87 -27.11 4.15 34.01
N PHE A 88 -27.25 5.01 33.00
CA PHE A 88 -26.52 6.28 32.90
C PHE A 88 -26.72 7.19 34.12
N HIS A 89 -27.86 7.09 34.80
CA HIS A 89 -28.13 7.83 36.04
C HIS A 89 -27.20 7.41 37.21
N ALA A 90 -26.81 6.14 37.26
CA ALA A 90 -25.99 5.58 38.34
C ALA A 90 -24.50 5.70 38.02
N ASP A 91 -24.14 5.56 36.74
CA ASP A 91 -22.77 5.69 36.23
C ASP A 91 -22.76 6.58 34.96
N PRO A 92 -22.71 7.91 35.13
CA PRO A 92 -22.79 8.88 34.02
C PRO A 92 -21.46 9.02 33.26
N ASP A 93 -20.96 7.90 32.74
CA ASP A 93 -19.74 7.88 31.96
C ASP A 93 -20.01 8.23 30.49
N TRP A 94 -19.48 9.37 30.06
CA TRP A 94 -19.59 9.84 28.68
C TRP A 94 -18.87 8.93 27.67
N HIS A 95 -17.90 8.11 28.11
CA HIS A 95 -17.28 7.08 27.26
C HIS A 95 -18.23 5.94 26.90
N ARG A 96 -19.30 5.72 27.67
CA ARG A 96 -20.32 4.70 27.37
C ARG A 96 -21.45 5.23 26.50
N SER A 97 -21.42 6.53 26.21
CA SER A 97 -22.47 7.28 25.55
C SER A 97 -21.82 8.20 24.52
N HIS A 98 -21.27 7.67 23.44
CA HIS A 98 -20.48 8.47 22.50
C HIS A 98 -21.30 9.54 21.77
N LEU A 99 -20.68 10.71 21.57
CA LEU A 99 -21.23 11.76 20.72
C LEU A 99 -20.89 11.45 19.25
N ARG A 100 -21.90 11.30 18.41
CA ARG A 100 -21.77 10.98 16.99
C ARG A 100 -22.12 12.19 16.14
N PHE A 101 -21.29 12.46 15.15
CA PHE A 101 -21.52 13.49 14.14
C PHE A 101 -21.71 12.83 12.77
N PRO A 102 -22.60 13.34 11.92
CA PRO A 102 -22.97 12.73 10.64
C PRO A 102 -21.83 12.69 9.61
N ASN A 103 -20.74 13.43 9.83
CA ASN A 103 -19.54 13.38 8.99
C ASN A 103 -18.62 12.18 9.33
N HIS A 104 -18.86 11.51 10.46
CA HIS A 104 -18.01 10.45 11.00
C HIS A 104 -18.81 9.23 11.49
N ALA A 105 -20.14 9.29 11.41
CA ALA A 105 -21.03 8.22 11.80
C ALA A 105 -22.30 8.30 10.94
N ASP A 106 -22.89 7.15 10.65
CA ASP A 106 -24.18 7.07 9.97
C ASP A 106 -25.31 6.63 10.92
N THR A 107 -26.52 6.45 10.37
CA THR A 107 -27.67 5.96 11.13
C THR A 107 -27.42 4.57 11.74
N GLY A 108 -26.67 3.70 11.06
CA GLY A 108 -26.36 2.35 11.54
C GLY A 108 -25.47 2.36 12.78
N ASP A 109 -24.50 3.27 12.84
CA ASP A 109 -23.66 3.45 14.04
C ASP A 109 -24.49 3.81 15.29
N LEU A 110 -25.57 4.59 15.13
CA LEU A 110 -26.47 4.95 16.24
C LEU A 110 -27.32 3.76 16.71
N VAL A 111 -27.77 2.94 15.75
CA VAL A 111 -28.48 1.68 16.05
C VAL A 111 -27.56 0.74 16.82
N ASP A 112 -26.32 0.57 16.36
CA ASP A 112 -25.31 -0.25 17.04
C ASP A 112 -25.01 0.27 18.46
N ASP A 113 -24.86 1.58 18.65
CA ASP A 113 -24.64 2.20 19.96
C ASP A 113 -25.80 1.91 20.92
N ALA A 114 -27.06 2.07 20.47
CA ALA A 114 -28.25 1.80 21.29
C ALA A 114 -28.40 0.30 21.60
N MET A 115 -28.15 -0.57 20.61
CA MET A 115 -28.22 -2.02 20.75
C MET A 115 -27.17 -2.55 21.72
N ALA A 116 -25.93 -2.07 21.63
CA ALA A 116 -24.85 -2.44 22.54
C ALA A 116 -25.21 -2.15 24.01
N GLN A 117 -25.96 -1.07 24.27
CA GLN A 117 -26.38 -0.66 25.61
C GLN A 117 -27.53 -1.49 26.20
N THR A 118 -28.25 -2.28 25.40
CA THR A 118 -29.26 -3.23 25.91
C THR A 118 -28.67 -4.57 26.34
N GLY A 119 -27.41 -4.86 25.98
CA GLY A 119 -26.84 -6.21 26.07
C GLY A 119 -27.47 -7.24 25.11
N ARG A 120 -28.53 -6.87 24.37
CA ARG A 120 -29.14 -7.67 23.30
C ARG A 120 -28.41 -7.35 22.00
N ARG A 121 -27.31 -8.06 21.75
CA ARG A 121 -26.60 -7.96 20.48
C ARG A 121 -27.42 -8.68 19.41
N THR A 122 -27.87 -7.98 18.37
CA THR A 122 -28.32 -8.62 17.12
C THR A 122 -27.18 -9.48 16.58
N VAL A 123 -27.53 -10.65 16.05
CA VAL A 123 -26.59 -11.64 15.47
C VAL A 123 -25.89 -11.12 14.20
N GLN A 124 -25.89 -9.81 13.97
CA GLN A 124 -25.36 -9.18 12.76
C GLN A 124 -24.45 -7.97 12.98
N SER A 125 -23.98 -7.72 14.20
CA SER A 125 -22.78 -6.89 14.40
C SER A 125 -21.65 -7.85 14.72
N ALA A 126 -20.83 -8.15 13.70
CA ALA A 126 -19.64 -8.98 13.82
C ALA A 126 -18.91 -8.64 15.13
N PRO A 127 -18.41 -9.64 15.90
CA PRO A 127 -17.53 -9.36 17.03
C PRO A 127 -16.50 -8.32 16.61
N ALA A 128 -16.20 -7.34 17.47
CA ALA A 128 -15.04 -6.48 17.26
C ALA A 128 -13.91 -7.40 16.81
N PRO A 129 -13.33 -7.17 15.62
CA PRO A 129 -12.62 -8.22 14.93
C PRO A 129 -11.52 -8.68 15.86
N ARG A 130 -11.59 -9.96 16.24
CA ARG A 130 -10.66 -10.52 17.21
C ARG A 130 -9.29 -10.56 16.56
N ILE A 131 -8.51 -9.51 16.79
CA ILE A 131 -7.11 -9.44 16.37
C ILE A 131 -6.38 -10.57 17.07
N ARG A 132 -5.97 -11.57 16.31
CA ARG A 132 -5.18 -12.70 16.82
C ARG A 132 -4.16 -13.12 15.80
N ARG A 133 -3.04 -13.70 16.26
CA ARG A 133 -2.10 -14.36 15.34
C ARG A 133 -2.70 -15.67 14.83
N ALA A 134 -2.53 -15.93 13.53
CA ALA A 134 -2.95 -17.16 12.89
C ALA A 134 -1.96 -17.56 11.79
N ALA A 135 -1.96 -18.85 11.44
CA ALA A 135 -1.16 -19.38 10.35
C ALA A 135 -1.99 -20.35 9.50
N GLY A 136 -1.59 -20.52 8.25
CA GLY A 136 -2.32 -21.33 7.28
C GLY A 136 -1.55 -21.55 5.99
N ILE A 137 -2.16 -22.25 5.05
CA ILE A 137 -1.62 -22.57 3.72
C ILE A 137 -2.29 -21.69 2.66
N VAL A 138 -1.49 -21.04 1.83
CA VAL A 138 -1.98 -20.25 0.68
C VAL A 138 -2.54 -21.21 -0.37
N GLN A 139 -3.80 -21.04 -0.76
CA GLN A 139 -4.44 -21.90 -1.77
C GLN A 139 -4.33 -21.32 -3.19
N GLY A 140 -4.32 -19.99 -3.31
CA GLY A 140 -4.29 -19.30 -4.59
C GLY A 140 -4.63 -17.81 -4.45
N PHE A 141 -4.55 -17.09 -5.56
CA PHE A 141 -4.80 -15.66 -5.64
C PHE A 141 -6.08 -15.35 -6.40
N PHE A 142 -6.69 -14.20 -6.12
CA PHE A 142 -7.85 -13.67 -6.82
C PHE A 142 -7.82 -12.15 -6.82
N ALA A 143 -8.79 -11.54 -7.51
CA ALA A 143 -8.87 -10.09 -7.69
C ALA A 143 -7.57 -9.48 -8.27
N HIS A 144 -7.06 -10.06 -9.35
CA HIS A 144 -5.82 -9.63 -10.02
C HIS A 144 -4.62 -9.61 -9.06
N ASP A 145 -4.42 -10.71 -8.30
CA ASP A 145 -3.28 -10.91 -7.42
C ASP A 145 -3.16 -9.96 -6.21
N THR A 146 -4.23 -9.23 -5.92
CA THR A 146 -4.31 -8.33 -4.75
C THR A 146 -4.78 -9.02 -3.48
N CYS A 147 -5.49 -10.15 -3.61
CA CYS A 147 -5.97 -10.96 -2.50
C CYS A 147 -5.54 -12.42 -2.66
N ALA A 148 -5.26 -13.09 -1.54
CA ALA A 148 -4.98 -14.53 -1.53
C ALA A 148 -5.95 -15.28 -0.64
N MET A 149 -6.33 -16.49 -1.02
CA MET A 149 -7.14 -17.37 -0.17
C MET A 149 -6.21 -18.23 0.69
N VAL A 150 -6.41 -18.22 2.00
CA VAL A 150 -5.58 -18.97 2.96
C VAL A 150 -6.45 -19.93 3.76
N ARG A 151 -6.06 -21.21 3.83
CA ARG A 151 -6.64 -22.19 4.75
C ARG A 151 -5.87 -22.11 6.06
N LEU A 152 -6.48 -21.59 7.12
CA LEU A 152 -5.88 -21.59 8.45
C LEU A 152 -5.74 -23.02 8.99
N ASP A 153 -4.87 -23.19 9.99
CA ASP A 153 -4.67 -24.47 10.68
C ASP A 153 -5.94 -25.01 11.36
N ASP A 154 -6.84 -24.12 11.75
CA ASP A 154 -8.15 -24.47 12.32
C ASP A 154 -9.17 -24.93 11.25
N GLY A 155 -8.75 -25.01 9.98
CA GLY A 155 -9.56 -25.42 8.84
C GLY A 155 -10.37 -24.28 8.22
N THR A 156 -10.42 -23.10 8.85
CA THR A 156 -11.15 -21.94 8.34
C THR A 156 -10.47 -21.37 7.11
N VAL A 157 -11.27 -20.95 6.11
CA VAL A 157 -10.77 -20.22 4.95
C VAL A 157 -10.94 -18.71 5.18
N VAL A 158 -9.86 -17.98 4.98
CA VAL A 158 -9.77 -16.52 5.16
C VAL A 158 -9.12 -15.87 3.94
N THR A 159 -9.31 -14.56 3.80
CA THR A 159 -8.68 -13.75 2.74
C THR A 159 -7.43 -13.11 3.30
N ALA A 160 -6.30 -13.19 2.61
CA ALA A 160 -5.11 -12.42 2.95
C ALA A 160 -4.95 -11.19 2.06
N THR A 161 -4.45 -10.10 2.65
CA THR A 161 -4.28 -8.79 2.00
C THR A 161 -2.87 -8.24 2.22
N SER A 162 -2.46 -7.24 1.43
CA SER A 162 -1.13 -6.65 1.49
C SER A 162 -0.99 -5.49 2.50
N ALA A 163 -1.92 -5.34 3.46
CA ALA A 163 -2.00 -4.16 4.32
C ALA A 163 -0.72 -3.88 5.14
N LEU A 164 0.02 -4.92 5.54
CA LEU A 164 1.29 -4.79 6.27
C LEU A 164 2.53 -4.89 5.39
N LEU A 165 2.36 -5.17 4.09
CA LEU A 165 3.47 -5.20 3.13
C LEU A 165 3.77 -3.79 2.61
N PRO A 166 4.98 -3.54 2.08
CA PRO A 166 5.26 -2.28 1.39
C PRO A 166 4.27 -2.05 0.24
N PRO A 167 3.78 -0.81 0.03
CA PRO A 167 2.69 -0.52 -0.89
C PRO A 167 3.00 -0.87 -2.35
N ASP A 168 4.29 -0.81 -2.72
CA ASP A 168 4.76 -1.06 -4.09
C ASP A 168 4.99 -2.55 -4.38
N ILE A 169 4.69 -3.44 -3.41
CA ILE A 169 4.90 -4.88 -3.56
C ILE A 169 3.55 -5.61 -3.59
N PRO A 170 3.19 -6.25 -4.71
CA PRO A 170 1.95 -6.99 -4.80
C PRO A 170 1.97 -8.24 -3.91
N LEU A 171 0.80 -8.64 -3.42
CA LEU A 171 0.67 -9.79 -2.51
C LEU A 171 1.21 -11.08 -3.14
N ALA A 172 1.00 -11.29 -4.45
CA ALA A 172 1.54 -12.44 -5.18
C ALA A 172 3.07 -12.44 -5.33
N ALA A 173 3.75 -11.30 -5.14
CA ALA A 173 5.20 -11.28 -5.08
C ALA A 173 5.74 -11.76 -3.72
N ALA A 174 4.92 -11.67 -2.66
CA ALA A 174 5.29 -12.03 -1.30
C ALA A 174 4.90 -13.47 -0.92
N LEU A 175 3.80 -14.00 -1.46
CA LEU A 175 3.25 -15.31 -1.10
C LEU A 175 3.45 -16.36 -2.21
N ILE A 176 3.53 -17.64 -1.83
CA ILE A 176 3.60 -18.78 -2.75
C ILE A 176 2.40 -19.69 -2.51
N PRO A 177 1.62 -20.09 -3.53
CA PRO A 177 0.56 -21.10 -3.38
C PRO A 177 1.14 -22.43 -2.91
N GLY A 178 0.48 -23.06 -1.93
CA GLY A 178 0.91 -24.29 -1.29
C GLY A 178 1.84 -24.09 -0.08
N GLU A 179 2.42 -22.90 0.08
CA GLU A 179 3.30 -22.59 1.21
C GLU A 179 2.54 -22.06 2.42
N ARG A 180 3.19 -22.17 3.58
CA ARG A 180 2.66 -21.70 4.85
C ARG A 180 2.91 -20.20 5.02
N VAL A 181 1.87 -19.49 5.44
CA VAL A 181 1.92 -18.06 5.80
C VAL A 181 1.41 -17.86 7.22
N SER A 182 2.02 -16.94 7.96
CA SER A 182 1.58 -16.50 9.29
C SER A 182 1.34 -15.00 9.30
N GLY A 183 0.39 -14.56 10.11
CA GLY A 183 0.00 -13.16 10.15
C GLY A 183 -0.96 -12.80 11.27
N ILE A 184 -1.42 -11.55 11.23
CA ILE A 184 -2.45 -11.02 12.11
C ILE A 184 -3.80 -11.24 11.41
N LEU A 185 -4.67 -12.02 12.05
CA LEU A 185 -6.05 -12.22 11.60
C LEU A 185 -6.95 -11.20 12.29
N GLU A 186 -7.63 -10.39 11.49
CA GLU A 186 -8.65 -9.43 11.90
C GLU A 186 -9.98 -9.82 11.22
N GLY A 187 -10.89 -10.43 11.98
CA GLY A 187 -12.13 -10.98 11.43
C GLY A 187 -11.87 -12.16 10.50
N ARG A 188 -12.04 -11.98 9.18
CA ARG A 188 -11.73 -12.96 8.13
C ARG A 188 -10.59 -12.51 7.22
N GLU A 189 -9.86 -11.48 7.62
CA GLU A 189 -8.76 -10.91 6.88
C GLU A 189 -7.44 -11.23 7.58
N LEU A 190 -6.54 -11.94 6.90
CA LEU A 190 -5.20 -12.28 7.38
C LEU A 190 -4.20 -11.31 6.77
N GLN A 191 -3.55 -10.51 7.59
CA GLN A 191 -2.46 -9.64 7.18
C GLN A 191 -1.14 -10.38 7.39
N PRO A 192 -0.43 -10.83 6.33
CA PRO A 192 0.84 -11.52 6.46
C PRO A 192 1.85 -10.66 7.22
N GLU A 193 2.51 -11.25 8.21
CA GLU A 193 3.45 -10.50 9.06
C GLU A 193 4.80 -10.35 8.34
N PRO A 194 5.30 -9.11 8.16
CA PRO A 194 6.59 -8.88 7.52
C PRO A 194 7.73 -9.52 8.32
N LEU A 195 8.61 -10.23 7.62
CA LEU A 195 9.82 -10.79 8.20
C LEU A 195 10.91 -9.70 8.30
N ASP A 196 11.62 -9.67 9.42
CA ASP A 196 12.79 -8.81 9.54
C ASP A 196 13.94 -9.33 8.65
N ALA A 197 14.73 -8.40 8.10
CA ALA A 197 15.80 -8.74 7.18
C ALA A 197 16.99 -9.35 7.93
N ASP A 198 17.14 -10.67 7.86
CA ASP A 198 18.34 -11.34 8.36
C ASP A 198 19.46 -11.30 7.31
N LEU A 199 20.33 -10.30 7.42
CA LEU A 199 21.48 -10.17 6.53
C LEU A 199 22.49 -11.29 6.71
N ALA A 200 22.48 -12.04 7.84
CA ALA A 200 23.41 -13.14 8.08
C ALA A 200 23.34 -14.24 7.01
N ALA A 201 22.21 -14.34 6.30
CA ALA A 201 22.04 -15.21 5.13
C ALA A 201 23.06 -14.93 4.01
N PHE A 202 23.57 -13.70 3.91
CA PHE A 202 24.59 -13.31 2.95
C PHE A 202 25.99 -13.40 3.57
N VAL A 203 26.74 -14.45 3.25
CA VAL A 203 28.15 -14.58 3.64
C VAL A 203 29.05 -13.65 2.82
N ASP A 204 30.27 -13.42 3.31
CA ASP A 204 31.27 -12.68 2.54
C ASP A 204 31.55 -13.38 1.19
N GLY A 205 31.57 -12.60 0.11
CA GLY A 205 31.73 -13.09 -1.26
C GLY A 205 30.46 -13.67 -1.92
N ALA A 206 29.33 -13.72 -1.21
CA ALA A 206 28.06 -14.14 -1.79
C ALA A 206 27.62 -13.20 -2.92
N HIS A 207 26.98 -13.75 -3.96
CA HIS A 207 26.35 -12.96 -5.01
C HIS A 207 24.84 -13.00 -4.82
N THR A 208 24.19 -11.84 -4.89
CA THR A 208 22.73 -11.75 -4.74
C THR A 208 22.18 -10.60 -5.59
N LEU A 209 20.85 -10.45 -5.61
CA LEU A 209 20.16 -9.39 -6.32
C LEU A 209 19.89 -8.20 -5.40
N ALA A 210 20.01 -7.01 -5.95
CA ALA A 210 19.61 -5.77 -5.31
C ALA A 210 18.78 -4.90 -6.26
N LEU A 211 17.77 -4.22 -5.72
CA LEU A 211 16.92 -3.28 -6.46
C LEU A 211 17.48 -1.86 -6.35
N VAL A 212 17.70 -1.19 -7.47
CA VAL A 212 18.14 0.20 -7.50
C VAL A 212 16.94 1.12 -7.25
N VAL A 213 16.94 1.83 -6.11
CA VAL A 213 15.82 2.70 -5.71
C VAL A 213 16.10 4.19 -5.88
N LYS A 214 17.38 4.57 -5.97
CA LYS A 214 17.78 5.96 -6.20
C LYS A 214 19.12 6.01 -6.89
N VAL A 215 19.26 6.89 -7.87
CA VAL A 215 20.53 7.12 -8.57
C VAL A 215 20.84 8.60 -8.61
N THR A 216 22.10 8.94 -8.35
CA THR A 216 22.67 10.26 -8.61
C THR A 216 23.97 10.09 -9.38
N ASP A 217 24.57 11.20 -9.83
CA ASP A 217 25.84 11.14 -10.57
C ASP A 217 27.02 10.56 -9.77
N LEU A 218 26.94 10.57 -8.44
CA LEU A 218 28.04 10.13 -7.56
C LEU A 218 27.80 8.79 -6.87
N ARG A 219 26.54 8.37 -6.71
CA ARG A 219 26.16 7.19 -5.95
C ARG A 219 24.79 6.64 -6.37
N ALA A 220 24.58 5.36 -6.13
CA ALA A 220 23.28 4.73 -6.18
C ALA A 220 22.90 4.21 -4.79
N THR A 221 21.61 4.22 -4.46
CA THR A 221 21.06 3.51 -3.31
C THR A 221 20.34 2.29 -3.83
N VAL A 222 20.72 1.14 -3.29
CA VAL A 222 20.17 -0.16 -3.66
C VAL A 222 19.58 -0.84 -2.44
N GLN A 223 18.59 -1.70 -2.64
CA GLN A 223 17.91 -2.43 -1.59
C GLN A 223 18.13 -3.93 -1.74
N LEU A 224 18.60 -4.56 -0.65
CA LEU A 224 18.61 -6.02 -0.51
C LEU A 224 17.29 -6.55 0.07
N HIS A 225 16.56 -5.67 0.74
CA HIS A 225 15.23 -5.85 1.31
C HIS A 225 14.58 -4.47 1.41
N PRO A 226 13.25 -4.31 1.39
CA PRO A 226 12.60 -2.99 1.50
C PRO A 226 13.03 -2.17 2.72
N ARG A 227 13.44 -2.85 3.80
CA ARG A 227 13.93 -2.23 5.05
C ARG A 227 15.46 -2.13 5.14
N VAL A 228 16.20 -2.60 4.14
CA VAL A 228 17.67 -2.59 4.11
C VAL A 228 18.17 -1.94 2.82
N SER A 229 18.67 -0.71 2.97
CA SER A 229 19.27 0.07 1.88
C SER A 229 20.78 0.17 2.06
N VAL A 230 21.53 0.00 0.97
CA VAL A 230 22.99 0.13 0.91
C VAL A 230 23.35 1.16 -0.16
N ILE A 231 24.40 1.94 0.08
CA ILE A 231 24.86 2.97 -0.85
C ILE A 231 26.04 2.42 -1.65
N LEU A 232 25.87 2.30 -2.96
CA LEU A 232 26.94 2.06 -3.92
C LEU A 232 27.58 3.39 -4.33
N ARG A 233 28.89 3.49 -4.19
CA ARG A 233 29.70 4.60 -4.70
C ARG A 233 30.28 4.24 -6.06
N ARG A 234 30.85 5.22 -6.76
CA ARG A 234 31.51 5.01 -8.06
C ARG A 234 32.50 3.86 -8.12
N ARG A 235 33.32 3.70 -7.07
CA ARG A 235 34.30 2.61 -6.97
C ARG A 235 33.65 1.22 -6.89
N ASP A 236 32.41 1.15 -6.39
CA ASP A 236 31.68 -0.10 -6.21
C ASP A 236 30.94 -0.51 -7.50
N VAL A 237 30.90 0.37 -8.53
CA VAL A 237 30.22 0.17 -9.83
C VAL A 237 31.22 -0.06 -10.97
N ASP A 238 32.53 -0.08 -10.67
CA ASP A 238 33.65 -0.15 -11.62
C ASP A 238 33.74 1.04 -12.61
N LEU A 239 33.37 2.23 -12.14
CA LEU A 239 33.44 3.44 -12.97
C LEU A 239 34.75 4.20 -12.75
N ALA A 240 35.72 3.96 -13.65
CA ALA A 240 36.97 4.74 -13.71
C ALA A 240 36.69 6.24 -13.95
N GLU A 241 35.82 6.57 -14.91
CA GLU A 241 35.36 7.94 -15.20
C GLU A 241 33.87 7.95 -15.59
N GLY A 242 33.15 9.05 -15.34
CA GLY A 242 31.71 9.19 -15.63
C GLY A 242 30.77 9.07 -14.41
N PRO A 243 29.51 9.53 -14.52
CA PRO A 243 28.53 9.48 -13.45
C PRO A 243 27.90 8.09 -13.29
N VAL A 244 27.48 7.73 -12.08
CA VAL A 244 26.80 6.44 -11.80
C VAL A 244 25.46 6.31 -12.55
N SER A 245 24.81 7.45 -12.80
CA SER A 245 23.56 7.55 -13.58
C SER A 245 23.69 7.13 -15.05
N ASP A 246 24.90 6.99 -15.58
CA ASP A 246 25.12 6.46 -16.93
C ASP A 246 25.05 4.92 -16.98
N VAL A 247 25.19 4.23 -15.83
CA VAL A 247 25.23 2.76 -15.74
C VAL A 247 23.99 2.18 -15.06
N LEU A 248 23.44 2.88 -14.07
CA LEU A 248 22.31 2.40 -13.25
C LEU A 248 21.09 3.30 -13.41
N GLN A 249 19.91 2.70 -13.46
CA GLN A 249 18.62 3.36 -13.44
C GLN A 249 17.77 2.91 -12.24
N VAL A 250 16.85 3.76 -11.81
CA VAL A 250 15.88 3.39 -10.78
C VAL A 250 14.95 2.32 -11.33
N GLY A 251 14.74 1.25 -10.56
CA GLY A 251 14.00 0.06 -10.97
C GLY A 251 14.89 -1.08 -11.46
N ASP A 252 16.18 -0.83 -11.72
CA ASP A 252 17.09 -1.88 -12.17
C ASP A 252 17.29 -2.94 -11.08
N MET A 253 17.22 -4.20 -11.47
CA MET A 253 17.61 -5.33 -10.63
C MET A 253 19.01 -5.76 -11.01
N ILE A 254 19.98 -5.52 -10.12
CA ILE A 254 21.40 -5.77 -10.39
C ILE A 254 21.94 -6.91 -9.55
N ARG A 255 22.87 -7.68 -10.13
CA ARG A 255 23.69 -8.64 -9.38
C ARG A 255 24.80 -7.90 -8.66
N VAL A 256 24.96 -8.18 -7.36
CA VAL A 256 25.98 -7.56 -6.52
C VAL A 256 26.70 -8.63 -5.71
N ARG A 257 28.00 -8.41 -5.50
CA ARG A 257 28.80 -9.19 -4.55
C ARG A 257 28.74 -8.54 -3.17
N VAL A 258 28.54 -9.36 -2.16
CA VAL A 258 28.49 -8.97 -0.76
C VAL A 258 29.89 -9.02 -0.15
N HIS A 259 30.27 -7.94 0.54
CA HIS A 259 31.50 -7.83 1.30
C HIS A 259 31.17 -7.57 2.77
N ARG A 260 31.76 -8.33 3.69
CA ARG A 260 31.58 -8.17 5.14
C ARG A 260 32.86 -7.67 5.79
N ALA A 261 32.80 -6.49 6.38
CA ALA A 261 33.88 -5.99 7.23
C ALA A 261 33.83 -6.61 8.65
N PRO A 262 34.96 -6.71 9.35
CA PRO A 262 34.99 -7.04 10.78
C PRO A 262 34.20 -5.96 11.55
N GLY A 263 32.99 -6.29 12.02
CA GLY A 263 32.04 -5.32 12.58
C GLY A 263 30.61 -5.40 12.04
N HIS A 264 30.30 -6.38 11.17
CA HIS A 264 28.96 -6.69 10.62
C HIS A 264 28.36 -5.67 9.65
N GLU A 265 29.10 -4.63 9.24
CA GLU A 265 28.64 -3.73 8.20
C GLU A 265 28.69 -4.44 6.83
N VAL A 266 27.54 -4.53 6.16
CA VAL A 266 27.39 -5.14 4.84
C VAL A 266 27.68 -4.09 3.78
N ALA A 267 28.73 -4.33 2.99
CA ALA A 267 29.06 -3.56 1.79
C ALA A 267 28.72 -4.37 0.54
N LEU A 268 28.44 -3.67 -0.55
CA LEU A 268 28.06 -4.26 -1.83
C LEU A 268 28.97 -3.73 -2.93
N SER A 269 29.31 -4.59 -3.89
CA SER A 269 30.10 -4.25 -5.06
C SER A 269 29.48 -4.87 -6.31
N LEU A 270 29.15 -4.02 -7.28
CA LEU A 270 28.79 -4.42 -8.63
C LEU A 270 30.05 -4.69 -9.48
N ALA A 271 31.15 -3.99 -9.19
CA ALA A 271 32.44 -4.18 -9.87
C ALA A 271 33.00 -5.60 -9.72
N ASP A 272 32.88 -6.16 -8.51
CA ASP A 272 33.40 -7.48 -8.18
C ASP A 272 32.39 -8.61 -8.43
N ALA A 273 31.25 -8.30 -9.05
CA ALA A 273 30.18 -9.25 -9.29
C ALA A 273 30.50 -10.13 -10.51
N ASP A 274 30.60 -11.44 -10.29
CA ASP A 274 30.76 -12.42 -11.35
C ASP A 274 29.39 -12.79 -11.94
N PRO A 275 29.12 -12.54 -13.24
CA PRO A 275 27.84 -12.88 -13.87
C PRO A 275 27.59 -14.39 -13.99
N SER A 276 28.60 -15.22 -13.77
CA SER A 276 28.50 -16.69 -13.81
C SER A 276 28.42 -17.34 -12.42
N ALA A 277 28.62 -16.57 -11.35
CA ALA A 277 28.56 -17.09 -9.99
C ALA A 277 27.12 -17.44 -9.58
N PRO A 278 26.92 -18.50 -8.77
CA PRO A 278 25.61 -18.87 -8.28
C PRO A 278 25.05 -17.78 -7.34
N LEU A 279 23.78 -17.46 -7.51
CA LEU A 279 23.10 -16.48 -6.67
C LEU A 279 22.58 -17.10 -5.38
N VAL A 280 22.89 -16.44 -4.27
CA VAL A 280 22.18 -16.61 -3.02
C VAL A 280 20.82 -15.92 -3.16
N PRO A 281 19.70 -16.64 -2.92
CA PRO A 281 18.36 -16.09 -3.04
C PRO A 281 18.19 -14.81 -2.21
N SER A 282 17.45 -13.84 -2.74
CA SER A 282 17.08 -12.65 -1.99
C SER A 282 16.16 -13.00 -0.82
N LEU A 283 16.12 -12.11 0.18
CA LEU A 283 15.33 -12.33 1.39
C LEU A 283 13.82 -12.40 1.07
N ALA A 284 13.09 -13.27 1.75
CA ALA A 284 11.63 -13.29 1.66
C ALA A 284 11.03 -12.15 2.48
N LEU A 285 9.88 -11.63 2.06
CA LEU A 285 9.17 -10.57 2.78
C LEU A 285 8.37 -11.09 3.97
N VAL A 286 7.99 -12.37 3.93
CA VAL A 286 7.20 -13.05 4.95
C VAL A 286 7.74 -14.45 5.14
N ALA A 287 7.50 -15.05 6.29
CA ALA A 287 7.86 -16.44 6.54
C ALA A 287 7.16 -17.38 5.54
N GLY A 288 7.92 -18.27 4.90
CA GLY A 288 7.41 -19.16 3.83
C GLY A 288 7.12 -18.47 2.50
N GLY A 289 7.42 -17.18 2.38
CA GLY A 289 7.22 -16.39 1.16
C GLY A 289 8.31 -16.59 0.11
N ALA A 290 8.05 -16.09 -1.09
CA ALA A 290 9.04 -16.08 -2.17
C ALA A 290 10.17 -15.07 -1.88
N PRO A 291 11.38 -15.30 -2.41
CA PRO A 291 12.39 -14.26 -2.56
C PRO A 291 11.77 -13.02 -3.21
N TRP A 292 11.95 -11.85 -2.60
CA TRP A 292 11.27 -10.65 -3.07
C TRP A 292 11.81 -10.14 -4.42
N LEU A 293 13.07 -10.48 -4.72
CA LEU A 293 13.71 -10.29 -6.03
C LEU A 293 14.00 -11.65 -6.65
N GLY A 294 13.86 -11.75 -7.97
CA GLY A 294 14.13 -12.96 -8.74
C GLY A 294 14.43 -12.63 -10.19
N GLU A 295 15.34 -13.40 -10.78
CA GLU A 295 15.72 -13.24 -12.18
C GLU A 295 14.55 -13.65 -13.09
N GLY A 296 14.14 -12.75 -13.98
CA GLY A 296 13.01 -13.02 -14.89
C GLY A 296 11.63 -12.78 -14.28
N ARG A 297 11.51 -12.16 -13.09
CA ARG A 297 10.24 -11.54 -12.70
C ARG A 297 9.96 -10.38 -13.67
N PRO A 298 8.75 -10.30 -14.25
CA PRO A 298 8.32 -9.07 -14.91
C PRO A 298 8.36 -7.95 -13.87
N THR A 299 9.29 -7.01 -14.01
CA THR A 299 9.03 -5.63 -13.60
C THR A 299 7.72 -5.22 -14.27
N GLU A 300 6.82 -4.57 -13.54
CA GLU A 300 5.46 -4.21 -13.96
C GLU A 300 5.30 -4.11 -15.48
N PRO A 301 4.35 -4.83 -16.10
CA PRO A 301 4.07 -4.60 -17.51
C PRO A 301 3.63 -3.14 -17.66
N LYS A 302 4.47 -2.32 -18.30
CA LYS A 302 3.98 -1.17 -19.05
C LYS A 302 2.82 -1.70 -19.88
N HIS A 303 1.62 -1.13 -19.69
CA HIS A 303 0.40 -1.53 -20.39
C HIS A 303 0.61 -1.52 -21.91
N GLU A 304 1.05 -2.65 -22.45
CA GLU A 304 1.01 -2.93 -23.86
C GLU A 304 -0.36 -3.55 -24.13
N LYS A 305 -1.24 -2.76 -24.75
CA LYS A 305 -2.56 -3.21 -25.17
C LYS A 305 -2.38 -4.27 -26.24
N THR A 306 -2.55 -5.54 -25.89
CA THR A 306 -2.82 -6.58 -26.89
C THR A 306 -4.34 -6.74 -27.04
N PRO A 307 -4.88 -6.69 -28.26
CA PRO A 307 -6.29 -6.93 -28.49
C PRO A 307 -6.63 -8.42 -28.35
N THR A 308 -7.77 -8.65 -27.71
CA THR A 308 -8.57 -9.87 -27.66
C THR A 308 -8.58 -10.64 -28.98
N ASP A 309 -8.24 -11.93 -28.92
CA ASP A 309 -8.79 -12.89 -29.86
C ASP A 309 -9.33 -14.12 -29.12
N ALA A 310 -10.44 -14.63 -29.66
CA ALA A 310 -11.32 -15.61 -29.08
C ALA A 310 -10.92 -17.04 -29.49
N ALA A 311 -11.00 -17.98 -28.55
CA ALA A 311 -11.15 -19.44 -28.73
C ALA A 311 -10.87 -20.10 -27.37
N GLU A 312 -11.44 -21.19 -26.92
CA GLU A 312 -12.49 -22.10 -27.37
C GLU A 312 -12.61 -23.09 -26.21
N GLN A 313 -13.82 -23.34 -25.72
CA GLN A 313 -14.07 -24.14 -24.53
C GLN A 313 -14.18 -25.63 -24.90
N PRO A 314 -13.33 -26.54 -24.37
CA PRO A 314 -13.53 -27.97 -24.58
C PRO A 314 -14.56 -28.54 -23.61
N ALA A 315 -15.50 -29.29 -24.18
CA ALA A 315 -16.58 -30.00 -23.53
C ALA A 315 -16.10 -31.10 -22.55
N ALA A 316 -16.82 -31.24 -21.44
CA ALA A 316 -16.71 -32.37 -20.52
C ALA A 316 -17.51 -33.58 -21.04
N PRO A 317 -16.96 -34.82 -20.99
CA PRO A 317 -17.75 -36.02 -21.20
C PRO A 317 -18.39 -36.49 -19.89
N ALA A 318 -19.69 -36.78 -19.98
CA ALA A 318 -20.48 -37.48 -18.99
C ALA A 318 -20.01 -38.95 -18.86
N ALA A 319 -19.81 -39.41 -17.63
CA ALA A 319 -19.71 -40.82 -17.31
C ALA A 319 -20.70 -41.14 -16.18
N SER A 320 -21.69 -41.96 -16.50
CA SER A 320 -22.66 -42.55 -15.58
C SER A 320 -22.06 -43.80 -14.95
N THR A 321 -22.19 -43.96 -13.63
CA THR A 321 -21.96 -45.24 -12.93
C THR A 321 -23.09 -45.52 -11.93
N PRO A 322 -23.35 -46.81 -11.63
CA PRO A 322 -24.64 -47.28 -11.13
C PRO A 322 -24.75 -47.26 -9.60
N VAL A 323 -26.00 -47.26 -9.15
CA VAL A 323 -26.46 -47.28 -7.76
C VAL A 323 -26.22 -48.65 -7.11
N PRO A 324 -25.70 -48.74 -5.88
CA PRO A 324 -25.94 -49.88 -5.00
C PRO A 324 -27.09 -49.56 -4.02
N THR A 325 -27.98 -50.52 -3.92
CA THR A 325 -29.10 -50.60 -2.97
C THR A 325 -28.64 -50.79 -1.53
N GLY A 326 -29.18 -49.96 -0.63
CA GLY A 326 -29.56 -50.38 0.73
C GLY A 326 -28.87 -49.65 1.87
N ASP A 327 -29.54 -48.63 2.44
CA ASP A 327 -29.62 -48.49 3.90
C ASP A 327 -30.81 -47.59 4.30
N LEU A 328 -31.68 -48.05 5.21
CA LEU A 328 -32.89 -47.34 5.63
C LEU A 328 -32.59 -46.07 6.45
N ALA A 329 -31.35 -45.89 6.92
CA ALA A 329 -30.88 -44.68 7.58
C ALA A 329 -30.80 -43.46 6.63
N THR A 330 -30.54 -43.68 5.33
CA THR A 330 -30.41 -42.57 4.36
C THR A 330 -31.74 -41.92 3.95
N ARG A 331 -32.89 -42.56 4.18
CA ARG A 331 -34.19 -41.95 3.85
C ARG A 331 -34.63 -40.87 4.82
N ALA A 332 -34.25 -40.97 6.10
CA ALA A 332 -34.53 -39.93 7.08
C ALA A 332 -33.71 -38.67 6.76
N ASP A 333 -32.42 -38.85 6.45
CA ASP A 333 -31.50 -37.77 6.08
C ASP A 333 -31.86 -37.11 4.75
N VAL A 334 -32.27 -37.89 3.73
CA VAL A 334 -32.75 -37.34 2.45
C VAL A 334 -34.08 -36.58 2.63
N SER A 335 -34.95 -37.00 3.56
CA SER A 335 -36.20 -36.27 3.85
C SER A 335 -35.95 -34.97 4.61
N ALA A 336 -34.97 -34.98 5.53
CA ALA A 336 -34.53 -33.79 6.26
C ALA A 336 -33.87 -32.78 5.31
N LEU A 337 -33.00 -33.25 4.42
CA LEU A 337 -32.36 -32.43 3.39
C LEU A 337 -33.39 -31.89 2.38
N ALA A 338 -34.43 -32.67 2.05
CA ALA A 338 -35.51 -32.21 1.18
C ALA A 338 -36.38 -31.12 1.84
N HIS A 339 -36.59 -31.18 3.16
CA HIS A 339 -37.27 -30.11 3.91
C HIS A 339 -36.40 -28.86 4.05
N GLU A 340 -35.09 -29.02 4.23
CA GLU A 340 -34.15 -27.90 4.30
C GLU A 340 -34.00 -27.19 2.94
N VAL A 341 -33.93 -27.95 1.84
CA VAL A 341 -33.95 -27.39 0.47
C VAL A 341 -35.29 -26.72 0.14
N ALA A 342 -36.41 -27.23 0.66
CA ALA A 342 -37.72 -26.59 0.49
C ALA A 342 -37.84 -25.28 1.30
N ALA A 343 -37.28 -25.24 2.51
CA ALA A 343 -37.20 -24.03 3.33
C ALA A 343 -36.31 -22.97 2.67
N LEU A 344 -35.12 -23.35 2.21
CA LEU A 344 -34.20 -22.46 1.49
C LEU A 344 -34.80 -21.92 0.18
N ARG A 345 -35.61 -22.71 -0.53
CA ARG A 345 -36.36 -22.22 -1.70
C ARG A 345 -37.47 -21.23 -1.32
N GLY A 346 -38.13 -21.44 -0.18
CA GLY A 346 -39.09 -20.49 0.38
C GLY A 346 -38.44 -19.15 0.72
N ASP A 347 -37.28 -19.19 1.37
CA ASP A 347 -36.50 -18.01 1.73
C ASP A 347 -35.97 -17.28 0.49
N LEU A 348 -35.50 -18.01 -0.52
CA LEU A 348 -35.02 -17.42 -1.78
C LEU A 348 -36.18 -16.74 -2.54
N LEU A 349 -37.39 -17.31 -2.52
CA LEU A 349 -38.58 -16.66 -3.09
C LEU A 349 -39.04 -15.47 -2.25
N ALA A 350 -38.90 -15.50 -0.92
CA ALA A 350 -39.20 -14.37 -0.05
C ALA A 350 -38.23 -13.20 -0.27
N VAL A 351 -36.92 -13.48 -0.40
CA VAL A 351 -35.88 -12.49 -0.73
C VAL A 351 -36.08 -11.95 -2.14
N THR A 352 -36.41 -12.81 -3.12
CA THR A 352 -36.69 -12.35 -4.50
C THR A 352 -37.96 -11.48 -4.56
N ASN A 353 -38.96 -11.78 -3.74
CA ASN A 353 -40.17 -10.94 -3.59
C ASN A 353 -39.91 -9.66 -2.80
N LEU A 354 -38.94 -9.65 -1.87
CA LEU A 354 -38.51 -8.45 -1.14
C LEU A 354 -37.72 -7.50 -2.08
N VAL A 355 -36.83 -8.04 -2.91
CA VAL A 355 -36.12 -7.31 -3.96
C VAL A 355 -37.08 -6.86 -5.08
N GLY A 356 -38.14 -7.63 -5.36
CA GLY A 356 -39.19 -7.26 -6.31
C GLY A 356 -40.22 -6.27 -5.77
N ARG A 357 -40.44 -6.20 -4.45
CA ARG A 357 -41.33 -5.22 -3.78
C ARG A 357 -40.63 -3.97 -3.29
N GLY A 358 -39.30 -3.98 -3.15
CA GLY A 358 -38.45 -2.77 -3.08
C GLY A 358 -38.39 -2.06 -4.45
N GLY A 359 -39.56 -1.90 -5.07
CA GLY A 359 -39.73 -1.30 -6.37
C GLY A 359 -39.12 0.09 -6.35
N ALA A 360 -38.07 0.22 -7.17
CA ALA A 360 -37.55 1.48 -7.68
C ALA A 360 -38.67 2.49 -7.82
N THR A 361 -38.61 3.55 -7.02
CA THR A 361 -39.37 4.75 -7.37
C THR A 361 -38.83 5.24 -8.71
N ALA A 362 -39.68 5.81 -9.56
CA ALA A 362 -39.23 6.39 -10.83
C ALA A 362 -38.12 7.45 -10.65
N SER A 363 -37.99 7.99 -9.41
CA SER A 363 -36.91 8.88 -8.97
C SER A 363 -35.56 8.15 -8.88
N ASP A 364 -35.51 6.97 -8.24
CA ASP A 364 -34.25 6.20 -8.08
C ASP A 364 -33.70 5.72 -9.43
N GLY A 365 -34.60 5.38 -10.37
CA GLY A 365 -34.20 5.01 -11.73
C GLY A 365 -33.62 6.19 -12.53
N ALA A 366 -34.11 7.41 -12.29
CA ALA A 366 -33.58 8.62 -12.91
C ALA A 366 -32.23 9.02 -12.29
N GLU A 367 -32.11 8.90 -10.97
CA GLU A 367 -30.87 9.17 -10.23
C GLU A 367 -29.77 8.16 -10.58
N LEU A 368 -30.09 6.86 -10.63
CA LEU A 368 -29.14 5.83 -11.08
C LEU A 368 -28.68 6.05 -12.52
N LYS A 369 -29.55 6.53 -13.42
CA LYS A 369 -29.16 6.88 -14.79
C LYS A 369 -28.23 8.10 -14.81
N ARG A 370 -28.52 9.12 -13.99
CA ARG A 370 -27.67 10.31 -13.85
C ARG A 370 -26.29 9.95 -13.31
N LEU A 371 -26.24 9.17 -12.23
CA LEU A 371 -24.98 8.74 -11.62
C LEU A 371 -24.15 7.85 -12.55
N ARG A 372 -24.79 6.98 -13.35
CA ARG A 372 -24.08 6.20 -14.38
C ARG A 372 -23.48 7.08 -15.48
N ALA A 373 -24.24 8.06 -15.98
CA ALA A 373 -23.75 9.00 -16.97
C ALA A 373 -22.60 9.86 -16.43
N GLU A 374 -22.69 10.28 -15.16
CA GLU A 374 -21.62 11.01 -14.48
C GLU A 374 -20.38 10.15 -14.27
N ASN A 375 -20.54 8.87 -13.89
CA ASN A 375 -19.42 7.94 -13.75
C ASN A 375 -18.72 7.70 -15.09
N GLU A 376 -19.48 7.56 -16.17
CA GLU A 376 -18.94 7.40 -17.53
C GLU A 376 -18.18 8.66 -17.97
N GLN A 377 -18.73 9.85 -17.70
CA GLN A 377 -18.07 11.11 -17.98
C GLN A 377 -16.77 11.28 -17.17
N LEU A 378 -16.77 10.92 -15.89
CA LEU A 378 -15.58 10.97 -15.04
C LEU A 378 -14.51 9.98 -15.50
N ARG A 379 -14.90 8.77 -15.92
CA ARG A 379 -13.98 7.78 -16.51
C ARG A 379 -13.36 8.27 -17.81
N ALA A 380 -14.14 8.92 -18.67
CA ALA A 380 -13.62 9.54 -19.89
C ALA A 380 -12.60 10.64 -19.58
N LYS A 381 -12.91 11.55 -18.65
CA LYS A 381 -11.98 12.60 -18.19
C LYS A 381 -10.69 12.02 -17.62
N LEU A 382 -10.78 10.97 -16.79
CA LEU A 382 -9.61 10.28 -16.24
C LEU A 382 -8.75 9.62 -17.33
N ALA A 383 -9.37 9.08 -18.37
CA ALA A 383 -8.66 8.51 -19.51
C ALA A 383 -7.92 9.59 -20.31
N ASP A 384 -8.56 10.74 -20.54
CA ASP A 384 -7.96 11.89 -21.23
C ASP A 384 -6.79 12.47 -20.43
N GLU A 385 -6.96 12.68 -19.12
CA GLU A 385 -5.87 13.17 -18.26
C GLU A 385 -4.68 12.21 -18.22
N ARG A 386 -4.92 10.89 -18.20
CA ARG A 386 -3.87 9.88 -18.26
C ARG A 386 -3.15 9.91 -19.61
N ALA A 387 -3.88 10.08 -20.71
CA ALA A 387 -3.29 10.20 -22.04
C ALA A 387 -2.42 11.46 -22.15
N GLU A 388 -2.86 12.60 -21.61
CA GLU A 388 -2.08 13.83 -21.59
C GLU A 388 -0.82 13.70 -20.71
N ARG A 389 -0.92 13.08 -19.53
CA ARG A 389 0.26 12.80 -18.69
C ARG A 389 1.27 11.91 -19.40
N ALA A 390 0.81 10.85 -20.07
CA ALA A 390 1.67 9.96 -20.83
C ALA A 390 2.41 10.69 -21.98
N LYS A 391 1.73 11.62 -22.67
CA LYS A 391 2.37 12.48 -23.70
C LYS A 391 3.44 13.38 -23.10
N VAL A 392 3.15 14.03 -21.97
CA VAL A 392 4.11 14.91 -21.29
C VAL A 392 5.33 14.13 -20.81
N GLU A 393 5.13 12.94 -20.26
CA GLU A 393 6.20 12.06 -19.80
C GLU A 393 7.07 11.56 -20.96
N ALA A 394 6.46 11.18 -22.09
CA ALA A 394 7.19 10.82 -23.30
C ALA A 394 8.07 11.98 -23.82
N SER A 395 7.51 13.20 -23.90
CA SER A 395 8.25 14.40 -24.29
C SER A 395 9.40 14.72 -23.33
N LEU A 396 9.21 14.49 -22.02
CA LEU A 396 10.25 14.72 -21.02
C LEU A 396 11.38 13.67 -21.11
N SER A 397 11.03 12.43 -21.40
CA SER A 397 11.97 11.34 -21.66
C SER A 397 12.82 11.61 -22.90
N GLU A 398 12.18 12.03 -24.01
CA GLU A 398 12.86 12.42 -25.25
C GLU A 398 13.80 13.61 -25.04
N ALA A 399 13.33 14.69 -24.42
CA ALA A 399 14.17 15.86 -24.11
C ALA A 399 15.35 15.51 -23.18
N SER A 400 15.18 14.52 -22.29
CA SER A 400 16.25 14.01 -21.44
C SER A 400 17.26 13.17 -22.23
N HIS A 401 16.80 12.39 -23.20
CA HIS A 401 17.65 11.65 -24.14
C HIS A 401 18.51 12.60 -24.97
N ASP A 402 17.89 13.61 -25.59
CA ASP A 402 18.59 14.62 -26.41
C ASP A 402 19.66 15.36 -25.60
N ARG A 403 19.34 15.73 -24.36
CA ARG A 403 20.30 16.38 -23.47
C ARG A 403 21.49 15.48 -23.16
N ARG A 404 21.27 14.16 -23.02
CA ARG A 404 22.35 13.18 -22.83
C ARG A 404 23.21 13.05 -24.08
N GLU A 405 22.62 12.95 -25.26
CA GLU A 405 23.35 12.86 -26.52
C GLU A 405 24.19 14.11 -26.77
N ALA A 406 23.61 15.30 -26.60
CA ALA A 406 24.33 16.57 -26.68
C ALA A 406 25.50 16.63 -25.67
N GLY A 407 25.26 16.12 -24.44
CA GLY A 407 26.30 16.01 -23.42
C GLY A 407 27.44 15.06 -23.80
N ARG A 408 27.14 13.91 -24.42
CA ARG A 408 28.16 12.98 -24.94
C ARG A 408 28.95 13.62 -26.08
N ALA A 409 28.25 14.22 -27.05
CA ALA A 409 28.88 14.89 -28.19
C ALA A 409 29.85 16.00 -27.75
N LEU A 410 29.46 16.82 -26.76
CA LEU A 410 30.34 17.87 -26.21
C LEU A 410 31.59 17.28 -25.53
N ARG A 411 31.45 16.18 -24.79
CA ARG A 411 32.59 15.51 -24.15
C ARG A 411 33.54 14.89 -25.17
N ASP A 412 33.01 14.28 -26.22
CA ASP A 412 33.84 13.69 -27.27
C ASP A 412 34.54 14.76 -28.11
N ALA A 413 33.87 15.88 -28.39
CA ALA A 413 34.49 17.06 -28.99
C ALA A 413 35.61 17.62 -28.12
N ARG A 414 35.40 17.71 -26.79
CA ARG A 414 36.43 18.13 -25.84
C ARG A 414 37.63 17.18 -25.82
N ARG A 415 37.39 15.87 -25.76
CA ARG A 415 38.47 14.86 -25.81
C ARG A 415 39.23 14.90 -27.14
N ALA A 416 38.53 15.13 -28.25
CA ALA A 416 39.14 15.31 -29.56
C ALA A 416 40.02 16.57 -29.59
N ALA A 417 39.56 17.68 -29.02
CA ALA A 417 40.34 18.91 -28.88
C ALA A 417 41.56 18.74 -27.96
N GLU A 418 41.41 18.06 -26.82
CA GLU A 418 42.52 17.75 -25.90
C GLU A 418 43.55 16.81 -26.54
N ARG A 419 43.12 15.85 -27.35
CA ARG A 419 44.01 14.99 -28.15
C ARG A 419 44.69 15.75 -29.29
N ALA A 420 44.02 16.73 -29.89
CA ALA A 420 44.61 17.59 -30.91
C ALA A 420 45.62 18.59 -30.31
N HIS A 421 45.53 18.89 -29.00
CA HIS A 421 46.41 19.82 -28.28
C HIS A 421 47.60 19.13 -27.58
N VAL A 422 48.01 17.95 -28.03
CA VAL A 422 49.26 17.32 -27.58
C VAL A 422 50.43 18.05 -28.25
N ASP A 423 50.84 19.16 -27.65
CA ASP A 423 52.18 19.72 -27.84
C ASP A 423 53.23 18.64 -27.54
N PRO A 424 54.38 18.62 -28.25
CA PRO A 424 55.37 17.56 -28.10
C PRO A 424 55.76 17.39 -26.63
N PRO A 425 55.98 16.15 -26.14
CA PRO A 425 56.20 15.85 -24.72
C PRO A 425 57.29 16.70 -24.05
N ALA A 426 58.26 17.20 -24.81
CA ALA A 426 59.25 18.17 -24.38
C ALA A 426 58.66 19.52 -23.89
N ALA A 427 57.66 20.07 -24.58
CA ALA A 427 57.05 21.35 -24.21
C ALA A 427 56.24 21.22 -22.91
N ARG A 428 55.51 20.12 -22.74
CA ARG A 428 54.77 19.82 -21.50
C ARG A 428 55.69 19.63 -20.30
N ILE A 429 56.78 18.88 -20.46
CA ILE A 429 57.73 18.67 -19.36
C ILE A 429 58.46 19.98 -19.02
N ARG A 430 58.79 20.80 -20.04
CA ARG A 430 59.37 22.13 -19.80
C ARG A 430 58.43 23.04 -19.01
N PHE A 431 57.15 23.04 -19.37
CA PHE A 431 56.11 23.79 -18.66
C PHE A 431 55.96 23.35 -17.20
N GLU A 432 55.94 22.04 -16.92
CA GLU A 432 55.84 21.53 -15.54
C GLU A 432 57.10 21.86 -14.70
N ILE A 433 58.29 21.84 -15.31
CA ILE A 433 59.54 22.24 -14.64
C ILE A 433 59.51 23.73 -14.29
N GLU A 434 59.13 24.59 -15.24
CA GLU A 434 59.02 26.04 -15.03
C GLU A 434 57.96 26.39 -13.98
N ARG A 435 56.79 25.73 -14.04
CA ARG A 435 55.71 25.87 -13.07
C ARG A 435 56.15 25.44 -11.67
N THR A 436 56.84 24.29 -11.56
CA THR A 436 57.32 23.77 -10.27
C THR A 436 58.41 24.67 -9.68
N TRP A 437 59.34 25.17 -10.49
CA TRP A 437 60.34 26.15 -10.07
C TRP A 437 59.67 27.45 -9.60
N GLY A 438 58.73 27.99 -10.38
CA GLY A 438 57.98 29.20 -10.02
C GLY A 438 57.28 29.08 -8.66
N ASN A 439 56.67 27.92 -8.38
CA ASN A 439 55.99 27.69 -7.11
C ASN A 439 56.93 27.54 -5.90
N ARG A 440 58.15 27.02 -6.11
CA ARG A 440 59.11 26.76 -5.03
C ARG A 440 60.07 27.92 -4.79
N THR A 441 60.24 28.82 -5.75
CA THR A 441 61.16 29.95 -5.65
C THR A 441 60.39 31.24 -5.40
N ALA A 442 60.65 31.87 -4.25
CA ALA A 442 60.04 33.13 -3.86
C ALA A 442 60.29 34.23 -4.92
N PRO A 443 59.35 35.16 -5.18
CA PRO A 443 59.42 36.09 -6.31
C PRO A 443 60.73 36.90 -6.41
N GLY A 444 61.26 37.41 -5.28
CA GLY A 444 62.52 38.15 -5.24
C GLY A 444 63.77 37.29 -5.47
N ALA A 445 63.68 35.96 -5.32
CA ALA A 445 64.79 35.03 -5.53
C ALA A 445 64.85 34.48 -6.97
N ARG A 446 63.79 34.66 -7.77
CA ARG A 446 63.69 34.14 -9.14
C ARG A 446 64.73 34.75 -10.09
N ALA A 447 65.02 36.05 -9.95
CA ALA A 447 66.06 36.72 -10.73
C ALA A 447 67.48 36.25 -10.36
N ARG A 448 67.67 35.81 -9.11
CA ARG A 448 68.96 35.34 -8.60
C ARG A 448 69.23 33.88 -8.96
N TRP A 449 68.20 33.08 -9.17
CA TRP A 449 68.29 31.64 -9.42
C TRP A 449 67.39 31.21 -10.59
N PRO A 450 67.68 31.64 -11.83
CA PRO A 450 66.91 31.22 -12.99
C PRO A 450 66.97 29.68 -13.17
N PRO A 451 65.92 29.06 -13.73
CA PRO A 451 65.96 27.63 -14.02
C PRO A 451 67.13 27.37 -14.98
N ARG A 452 67.96 26.37 -14.65
CA ARG A 452 69.10 26.00 -15.50
C ARG A 452 68.60 25.45 -16.82
N GLU A 453 69.32 25.73 -17.92
CA GLU A 453 69.02 25.14 -19.21
C GLU A 453 69.13 23.61 -19.13
N PHE A 454 68.12 22.92 -19.66
CA PHE A 454 68.10 21.47 -19.77
C PHE A 454 67.68 21.05 -21.17
N THR A 455 68.26 19.95 -21.63
CA THR A 455 67.93 19.31 -22.91
C THR A 455 67.32 17.94 -22.64
N PHE A 456 66.28 17.59 -23.38
CA PHE A 456 65.67 16.26 -23.29
C PHE A 456 66.55 15.27 -24.07
N GLY A 457 67.17 14.33 -23.38
CA GLY A 457 67.91 13.24 -24.03
C GLY A 457 66.96 12.28 -24.76
N ALA A 458 67.40 11.74 -25.90
CA ALA A 458 66.60 10.86 -26.77
C ALA A 458 66.00 9.62 -26.06
N ALA A 459 66.59 9.19 -24.94
CA ALA A 459 66.11 8.06 -24.13
C ALA A 459 64.84 8.36 -23.29
N VAL A 460 64.51 9.64 -23.07
CA VAL A 460 63.36 10.04 -22.22
C VAL A 460 62.05 10.11 -23.00
N LEU A 461 62.11 10.12 -24.34
CA LEU A 461 60.96 10.35 -25.22
C LEU A 461 60.58 9.15 -26.10
N GLY A 462 61.23 8.00 -25.93
CA GLY A 462 60.93 6.78 -26.69
C GLY A 462 59.82 5.93 -26.05
N PRO A 463 58.92 5.31 -26.83
CA PRO A 463 57.93 4.37 -26.30
C PRO A 463 58.62 3.15 -25.66
N PRO A 464 58.03 2.52 -24.63
CA PRO A 464 58.67 1.42 -23.91
C PRO A 464 58.96 0.24 -24.86
N PRO A 465 60.12 -0.44 -24.72
CA PRO A 465 60.45 -1.58 -25.56
C PRO A 465 59.49 -2.74 -25.25
N ARG A 466 58.76 -3.21 -26.28
CA ARG A 466 58.03 -4.48 -26.25
C ARG A 466 59.03 -5.65 -26.27
N GLY A 467 59.45 -6.08 -25.08
CA GLY A 467 60.31 -7.24 -24.88
C GLY A 467 59.52 -8.54 -24.82
N ARG A 468 59.74 -9.40 -25.81
CA ARG A 468 59.14 -10.73 -26.03
C ARG A 468 59.49 -11.72 -24.91
N ALA A 469 58.50 -12.50 -24.47
CA ALA A 469 58.72 -13.77 -23.78
C ALA A 469 59.27 -14.81 -24.77
N ARG A 470 60.30 -15.53 -24.34
CA ARG A 470 60.68 -16.85 -24.88
C ARG A 470 60.54 -17.86 -23.77
#